data_AF-A0A645G9V9-F1
#
_entry.id   AF-A0A645G9V9-F1
#
_cell.length_a   1.000
_cell.length_b   1.000
_cell.length_c   1.000
_cell.angle_alpha   90.00
_cell.angle_beta   90.00
_cell.angle_gamma   90.00
#
_symmetry.space_group_name_H-M   'P 1'
#
loop_
_entity.id
_entity.type
_entity.pdbx_description
1 polymer ?
#
loop_
_entity_poly.entity_id
_entity_poly.type
_entity_poly.pdbx_seq_one_letter_code
_entity_poly.pdbx_strand_id
1 'polypeptide(L)'
;MADVVEKIVRSGSSVWENNISRNEILDLAYIIPDVASYINIDCERSIIVPDVRIIKAFVNLIEGICNKYILNIKVANSANMDNISSSVLEYLNKSDIENLFIQLI
;
A
#
# COMPACT_ATOMS: atom_id res chain seq x y z
N MET A 1 3.12 3.93 -5.34
CA MET A 1 2.56 3.22 -4.16
C MET A 1 1.99 4.16 -3.10
N ALA A 2 2.77 5.15 -2.66
CA ALA A 2 2.38 6.14 -1.65
C ALA A 2 0.94 6.69 -1.80
N ASP A 3 0.59 7.21 -2.99
CA ASP A 3 -0.75 7.74 -3.30
C ASP A 3 -1.89 6.70 -3.10
N VAL A 4 -1.64 5.43 -3.44
CA VAL A 4 -2.63 4.35 -3.25
C VAL A 4 -2.86 4.10 -1.76
N VAL A 5 -1.79 4.03 -0.97
CA VAL A 5 -1.87 3.85 0.48
C VAL A 5 -2.63 5.01 1.14
N GLU A 6 -2.28 6.25 0.77
CA GLU A 6 -2.94 7.45 1.29
C GLU A 6 -4.46 7.43 1.01
N LYS A 7 -4.86 7.09 -0.23
CA LYS A 7 -6.28 7.00 -0.61
C LYS A 7 -7.03 5.90 0.12
N ILE A 8 -6.40 4.73 0.32
CA ILE A 8 -6.98 3.63 1.11
C ILE A 8 -7.23 4.10 2.54
N VAL A 9 -6.22 4.67 3.17
CA VAL A 9 -6.29 5.13 4.56
C VAL A 9 -7.32 6.25 4.73
N ARG A 10 -7.37 7.20 3.79
CA ARG A 10 -8.35 8.30 3.80
C ARG A 10 -9.77 7.90 3.41
N SER A 11 -9.98 6.70 2.89
CA SER A 11 -11.34 6.20 2.60
C SER A 11 -12.21 6.06 3.85
N GLY A 12 -11.62 6.11 5.05
CA GLY A 12 -12.33 5.98 6.34
C GLY A 12 -12.81 4.56 6.64
N SER A 13 -12.48 3.59 5.78
CA SER A 13 -12.75 2.18 6.00
C SER A 13 -11.70 1.60 6.95
N SER A 14 -12.08 1.19 8.17
CA SER A 14 -11.17 0.51 9.11
C SER A 14 -10.84 -0.95 8.69
N VAL A 15 -11.33 -1.39 7.53
CA VAL A 15 -11.16 -2.74 7.04
C VAL A 15 -9.68 -3.08 6.85
N TRP A 16 -8.90 -2.13 6.34
CA TRP A 16 -7.48 -2.36 6.09
C TRP A 16 -6.68 -2.59 7.38
N GLU A 17 -7.08 -2.00 8.49
CA GLU A 17 -6.40 -2.15 9.79
C GLU A 17 -6.38 -3.61 10.27
N ASN A 18 -7.43 -4.37 9.95
CA ASN A 18 -7.52 -5.78 10.32
C ASN A 18 -6.78 -6.73 9.36
N ASN A 19 -6.24 -6.20 8.26
CA ASN A 19 -5.66 -6.99 7.19
C ASN A 19 -4.12 -6.90 7.15
N ILE A 20 -3.52 -5.97 7.89
CA ILE A 20 -2.07 -5.80 7.97
C ILE A 20 -1.61 -5.71 9.42
N SER A 21 -0.43 -6.23 9.71
CA SER A 21 0.14 -6.20 11.05
C SER A 21 0.63 -4.80 11.43
N ARG A 22 0.71 -4.52 12.74
CA ARG A 22 1.27 -3.26 13.26
C ARG A 22 2.63 -2.90 12.66
N ASN A 23 3.50 -3.88 12.45
CA ASN A 23 4.83 -3.64 11.85
C ASN A 23 4.73 -3.23 10.39
N GLU A 24 3.81 -3.80 9.62
CA GLU A 24 3.57 -3.43 8.23
C GLU A 24 2.94 -2.04 8.12
N ILE A 25 2.05 -1.68 9.05
CA ILE A 25 1.53 -0.31 9.13
C ILE A 25 2.67 0.68 9.38
N LEU A 26 3.60 0.36 10.28
CA LEU A 26 4.79 1.18 10.53
C LEU A 26 5.71 1.28 9.31
N ASP A 27 5.87 0.19 8.56
CA ASP A 27 6.63 0.17 7.31
C ASP A 27 5.98 1.07 6.25
N LEU A 28 4.65 1.05 6.14
CA LEU A 28 3.90 1.97 5.27
C LEU A 28 3.95 3.42 5.76
N ALA A 29 3.99 3.64 7.08
CA ALA A 29 4.12 4.97 7.67
C ALA A 29 5.47 5.64 7.36
N TYR A 30 6.49 4.87 6.97
CA TYR A 30 7.75 5.40 6.46
C TYR A 30 7.56 6.21 5.18
N ILE A 31 6.66 5.76 4.28
CA ILE A 31 6.40 6.45 2.99
C ILE A 31 5.23 7.42 3.07
N ILE A 32 4.22 7.16 3.92
CA ILE A 32 3.08 8.05 4.14
C ILE A 32 2.92 8.26 5.65
N PRO A 33 3.47 9.36 6.21
CA PRO A 33 3.42 9.58 7.65
C PRO A 33 2.00 9.69 8.23
N ASP A 34 1.03 10.11 7.42
CA ASP A 34 -0.39 10.18 7.81
C ASP A 34 -0.92 8.81 8.24
N VAL A 35 -0.37 7.69 7.74
CA VAL A 35 -0.75 6.33 8.17
C VAL A 35 -0.49 6.14 9.68
N ALA A 36 0.59 6.71 10.21
CA ALA A 36 0.90 6.67 11.64
C ALA A 36 -0.17 7.36 12.50
N SER A 37 -0.74 8.45 11.97
CA SER A 37 -1.77 9.23 12.64
C SER A 37 -3.06 8.42 12.85
N TYR A 38 -3.36 7.48 11.94
CA TYR A 38 -4.54 6.62 12.06
C TYR A 38 -4.42 5.57 13.17
N ILE A 39 -3.21 5.12 13.49
CA ILE A 39 -2.95 4.09 14.49
C ILE A 39 -2.57 4.65 15.87
N ASN A 40 -2.59 5.98 16.05
CA ASN A 40 -2.14 6.66 17.27
C ASN A 40 -0.73 6.19 17.73
N ILE A 41 0.17 5.91 16.77
CA ILE A 41 1.54 5.54 17.09
C ILE A 41 2.45 6.73 16.80
N ASP A 42 3.19 7.14 17.81
CA ASP A 42 4.30 8.07 17.65
C ASP A 42 5.45 7.30 16.97
N CYS A 43 5.57 7.46 15.65
CA CYS A 43 6.64 6.85 14.90
C CYS A 43 7.92 7.65 15.13
N GLU A 44 8.79 7.20 16.03
CA GLU A 44 10.17 7.69 16.05
C GLU A 44 10.84 7.33 14.73
N ARG A 45 10.92 8.32 13.82
CA ARG A 45 11.37 8.19 12.42
C ARG A 45 12.87 7.91 12.24
N SER A 46 13.56 7.45 13.27
CA SER A 46 15.03 7.31 13.25
C SER A 46 15.53 6.06 12.53
N ILE A 47 14.64 5.13 12.18
CA ILE A 47 15.00 3.85 11.56
C ILE A 47 14.68 3.91 10.07
N ILE A 48 15.72 3.76 9.23
CA ILE A 48 15.57 3.54 7.79
C ILE A 48 14.88 2.18 7.58
N VAL A 49 13.71 2.18 6.95
CA VAL A 49 12.99 0.95 6.61
C VAL A 49 13.47 0.45 5.24
N PRO A 50 13.92 -0.81 5.14
CA PRO A 50 14.28 -1.41 3.85
C PRO A 50 13.10 -1.44 2.87
N ASP A 51 13.35 -1.12 1.59
CA ASP A 51 12.33 -1.12 0.52
C ASP A 51 11.55 -2.42 0.45
N VAL A 52 12.22 -3.57 0.63
CA VAL A 52 11.58 -4.90 0.61
C VAL A 52 10.47 -5.05 1.66
N ARG A 53 10.60 -4.39 2.81
CA ARG A 53 9.56 -4.41 3.86
C ARG A 53 8.38 -3.53 3.47
N ILE A 54 8.64 -2.35 2.91
CA ILE A 54 7.60 -1.44 2.41
C ILE A 54 6.80 -2.11 1.30
N ILE A 55 7.49 -2.74 0.34
CA ILE A 55 6.88 -3.49 -0.76
C ILE A 55 6.00 -4.62 -0.22
N LYS A 56 6.52 -5.42 0.72
CA LYS A 56 5.77 -6.53 1.32
C LYS A 56 4.52 -6.02 2.05
N ALA A 57 4.66 -4.98 2.87
CA ALA A 57 3.54 -4.37 3.57
C ALA A 57 2.48 -3.83 2.61
N PHE A 58 2.90 -3.22 1.50
CA PHE A 58 2.00 -2.74 0.46
C PHE A 58 1.25 -3.88 -0.23
N VAL A 59 1.94 -4.95 -0.63
CA VAL A 59 1.29 -6.12 -1.25
C VAL A 59 0.26 -6.75 -0.30
N ASN A 60 0.64 -6.98 0.96
CA ASN A 60 -0.26 -7.58 1.95
C ASN A 60 -1.49 -6.69 2.22
N LEU A 61 -1.33 -5.36 2.19
CA LEU A 61 -2.45 -4.42 2.25
C LEU A 61 -3.42 -4.63 1.09
N ILE A 62 -2.90 -4.71 -0.14
CA ILE A 62 -3.72 -4.90 -1.35
C ILE A 62 -4.47 -6.23 -1.30
N GLU A 63 -3.77 -7.34 -1.06
CA GLU A 63 -4.38 -8.68 -0.94
C GLU A 63 -5.45 -8.70 0.15
N GLY A 64 -5.12 -8.15 1.31
CA GLY A 64 -6.03 -8.06 2.44
C GLY A 64 -7.33 -7.31 2.14
N ILE A 65 -7.24 -6.20 1.40
CA ILE A 65 -8.42 -5.45 0.94
C ILE A 65 -9.21 -6.27 -0.07
N CYS A 66 -8.53 -6.88 -1.05
CA CYS A 66 -9.15 -7.67 -2.11
C CYS A 66 -9.90 -8.91 -1.60
N ASN A 67 -9.52 -9.44 -0.43
CA ASN A 67 -10.26 -10.51 0.25
C ASN A 67 -11.69 -10.12 0.67
N LYS A 68 -12.01 -8.82 0.72
CA LYS A 68 -13.30 -8.30 1.21
C LYS A 68 -13.96 -7.33 0.24
N TYR A 69 -13.20 -6.70 -0.65
CA TYR A 69 -13.66 -5.62 -1.52
C TYR A 69 -13.06 -5.74 -2.91
N ILE A 70 -13.76 -5.17 -3.89
CA ILE A 70 -13.20 -4.95 -5.22
C ILE A 70 -12.33 -3.69 -5.18
N LEU A 71 -11.04 -3.84 -5.51
CA LEU A 71 -10.10 -2.73 -5.57
C LEU A 71 -9.78 -2.37 -7.02
N ASN A 72 -10.07 -1.11 -7.37
CA ASN A 72 -9.73 -0.56 -8.69
C ASN A 72 -8.60 0.47 -8.53
N ILE A 73 -7.40 0.13 -9.01
CA ILE A 73 -6.25 1.03 -9.02
C ILE A 73 -6.09 1.62 -10.41
N LYS A 74 -6.23 2.96 -10.50
CA LYS A 74 -5.96 3.70 -11.73
C LYS A 74 -4.59 4.34 -11.61
N VAL A 75 -3.67 3.92 -12.48
CA VAL A 75 -2.31 4.45 -12.54
C VAL A 75 -2.22 5.44 -13.68
N ALA A 76 -2.13 6.72 -13.32
CA ALA A 76 -1.83 7.78 -14.28
C ALA A 76 -0.31 7.89 -14.49
N ASN A 77 0.11 8.18 -15.72
CA ASN A 77 1.50 8.50 -16.06
C ASN A 77 2.53 7.44 -15.62
N SER A 78 2.29 6.18 -16.01
CA SER A 78 3.20 5.06 -15.72
C SER A 78 4.63 5.27 -16.26
N ALA A 79 4.81 6.11 -17.27
CA ALA A 79 6.12 6.44 -17.86
C ALA A 79 7.08 7.14 -16.88
N ASN A 80 6.56 7.87 -15.89
CA ASN A 80 7.36 8.57 -14.88
C ASN A 80 7.34 7.86 -13.51
N MET A 81 6.93 6.61 -13.46
CA MET A 81 6.89 5.83 -12.23
C MET A 81 8.30 5.48 -11.75
N ASP A 82 8.55 5.55 -10.45
CA ASP A 82 9.82 5.10 -9.88
C ASP A 82 10.00 3.57 -10.06
N ASN A 83 11.25 3.11 -10.10
CA ASN A 83 11.56 1.70 -10.38
C ASN A 83 10.88 0.75 -9.38
N ILE A 84 10.75 1.12 -8.11
CA ILE A 84 10.15 0.27 -7.08
C ILE A 84 8.66 0.14 -7.32
N SER A 85 7.96 1.26 -7.48
CA SER A 85 6.53 1.26 -7.82
C SER A 85 6.26 0.50 -9.13
N SER A 86 7.15 0.59 -10.12
CA SER A 86 7.03 -0.14 -11.39
C SER A 86 7.16 -1.66 -11.19
N SER A 87 8.14 -2.11 -10.41
CA SER A 87 8.30 -3.54 -10.10
C SER A 87 7.13 -4.09 -9.28
N VAL A 88 6.59 -3.30 -8.35
CA VAL A 88 5.41 -3.67 -7.58
C VAL A 88 4.17 -3.77 -8.47
N LEU A 89 4.00 -2.82 -9.39
CA LEU A 89 2.91 -2.84 -10.37
C LEU A 89 2.99 -4.07 -11.27
N GLU A 90 4.19 -4.41 -11.74
CA GLU A 90 4.41 -5.62 -12.53
C GLU A 90 4.10 -6.89 -11.73
N TYR A 91 4.52 -6.94 -10.47
CA TYR A 91 4.19 -8.04 -9.56
C TYR A 91 2.67 -8.18 -9.38
N LEU A 92 1.97 -7.12 -8.99
CA LEU A 92 0.52 -7.16 -8.77
C LEU A 92 -0.27 -7.59 -10.01
N ASN A 93 0.15 -7.18 -11.20
CA ASN A 93 -0.46 -7.63 -12.46
C ASN A 93 -0.25 -9.12 -12.74
N LYS A 94 0.81 -9.74 -12.20
CA LYS A 94 1.13 -11.17 -12.36
C LYS A 94 0.58 -12.05 -11.24
N SER A 95 0.29 -11.49 -10.07
CA SER A 95 -0.05 -12.24 -8.85
C SER A 95 -1.47 -12.82 -8.82
N ASP A 96 -2.26 -12.65 -9.88
CA ASP A 96 -3.64 -13.19 -10.00
C ASP A 96 -4.50 -12.97 -8.74
N ILE A 97 -4.41 -11.77 -8.17
CA ILE A 97 -5.15 -11.40 -6.96
C ILE A 97 -6.62 -11.18 -7.36
N GLU A 98 -7.50 -12.07 -6.89
CA GLU A 98 -8.94 -11.95 -7.10
C GLU A 98 -9.45 -10.58 -6.61
N ASN A 99 -10.39 -9.98 -7.33
CA ASN A 99 -10.96 -8.66 -7.04
C ASN A 99 -10.00 -7.45 -7.15
N LEU A 100 -8.77 -7.65 -7.64
CA LEU A 100 -7.86 -6.57 -7.98
C LEU A 100 -7.96 -6.23 -9.48
N PHE A 101 -8.29 -4.97 -9.79
CA PHE A 101 -8.29 -4.45 -11.14
C PHE A 101 -7.34 -3.26 -11.24
N ILE A 102 -6.35 -3.36 -12.13
CA ILE A 102 -5.36 -2.32 -12.36
C ILE A 102 -5.53 -1.78 -13.78
N GLN A 103 -5.69 -0.46 -13.91
CA GLN A 103 -5.85 0.21 -15.19
C GLN A 103 -4.79 1.30 -15.35
N LEU A 104 -4.04 1.26 -16.45
CA LEU A 104 -3.15 2.33 -16.87
C LEU A 104 -3.97 3.38 -17.63
N ILE A 105 -3.86 4.65 -17.23
CA ILE A 105 -4.57 5.79 -17.85
C ILE A 105 -3.63 6.93 -18.24
#